data_AF-A0A8J4VXL9-F1
#
_entry.id   AF-A0A8J4VXL9-F1
#
_cell.length_a   1.000
_cell.length_b   1.000
_cell.length_c   1.000
_cell.angle_alpha   90.00
_cell.angle_beta   90.00
_cell.angle_gamma   90.00
#
_symmetry.space_group_name_H-M   'P 1'
#
loop_
_entity.id
_entity.type
_entity.pdbx_description
1 polymer ?
#
loop_
_entity_poly.entity_id
_entity_poly.type
_entity_poly.pdbx_seq_one_letter_code
_entity_poly.pdbx_strand_id
1 'polypeptide(L)'
;MRSLVRKNILTAHNPSDDGDITLYGLTPASKWLLHDAELSLVPVILMESHPWLLAPWHYLSQCVIEGADAMIIKWVLHNWSDEHCIKILRNCRKAISEKIGKVIIIDIILEKDNNDLFDETRMVFDLLMITLTLGGKERTELEWKKLLEEGGFPRYKIIKIPTMPSIIEAYPM
;
A
#
# COMPACT_ATOMS: atom_id res chain seq x y z
N MET A 1 -7.61 19.09 11.16
CA MET A 1 -8.59 18.14 11.73
C MET A 1 -9.67 17.69 10.74
N ARG A 2 -10.41 18.57 10.05
CA ARG A 2 -11.47 18.17 9.08
C ARG A 2 -11.02 17.20 7.97
N SER A 3 -9.79 17.35 7.46
CA SER A 3 -9.22 16.40 6.48
C SER A 3 -8.97 15.01 7.07
N LEU A 4 -8.57 14.93 8.34
CA LEU A 4 -8.36 13.66 9.06
C LEU A 4 -9.69 12.96 9.35
N VAL A 5 -10.78 13.71 9.57
CA VAL A 5 -12.13 13.15 9.68
C VAL A 5 -12.63 12.62 8.34
N ARG A 6 -12.41 13.36 7.23
CA ARG A 6 -12.73 12.87 5.88
C ARG A 6 -11.95 11.60 5.50
N LYS A 7 -10.79 11.39 6.10
CA LYS A 7 -9.95 10.19 5.93
C LYS A 7 -10.24 9.09 6.97
N ASN A 8 -11.30 9.22 7.79
CA ASN A 8 -11.65 8.28 8.86
C ASN A 8 -10.50 8.01 9.88
N ILE A 9 -9.60 8.98 10.05
CA ILE A 9 -8.54 8.94 11.06
C ILE A 9 -9.10 9.43 12.40
N LEU A 10 -9.97 10.44 12.35
CA LEU A 10 -10.63 10.99 13.53
C LEU A 10 -12.15 10.87 13.39
N THR A 11 -12.82 10.56 14.49
CA THR A 11 -14.27 10.78 14.60
C THR A 11 -14.52 12.25 14.91
N ALA A 12 -15.62 12.80 14.42
CA ALA A 12 -16.09 14.14 14.81
C ALA A 12 -17.46 13.99 15.46
N HIS A 13 -17.63 14.57 16.66
CA HIS A 13 -18.89 14.55 17.39
C HIS A 13 -19.22 15.99 17.79
N ASN A 14 -20.46 16.41 17.54
CA ASN A 14 -20.99 17.67 18.04
C ASN A 14 -21.83 17.34 19.29
N PRO A 15 -21.36 17.71 20.50
CA PRO A 15 -22.01 17.31 21.74
C PRO A 15 -23.35 18.02 22.01
N SER A 16 -23.74 19.02 21.21
CA SER A 16 -25.01 19.76 21.35
C SER A 16 -25.39 20.47 20.04
N ASP A 17 -26.70 20.53 19.71
CA ASP A 17 -27.26 21.20 18.52
C ASP A 17 -27.08 22.74 18.53
N ASP A 18 -26.59 23.31 19.64
CA ASP A 18 -26.46 24.76 19.87
C ASP A 18 -25.01 25.18 20.23
N GLY A 19 -24.02 24.28 20.06
CA GLY A 19 -22.63 24.52 20.43
C GLY A 19 -21.66 24.48 19.25
N ASP A 20 -20.97 25.59 18.98
CA ASP A 20 -20.04 25.80 17.86
C ASP A 20 -18.72 24.98 17.97
N ILE A 21 -18.66 24.01 18.89
CA ILE A 21 -17.44 23.26 19.24
C ILE A 21 -17.56 21.81 18.77
N THR A 22 -16.94 21.50 17.64
CA THR A 22 -16.76 20.12 17.18
C THR A 22 -15.64 19.44 17.98
N LEU A 23 -15.98 18.34 18.66
CA LEU A 23 -15.01 17.48 19.32
C LEU A 23 -14.48 16.42 18.35
N TYR A 24 -13.19 16.09 18.46
CA TYR A 24 -12.55 15.06 17.63
C TYR A 24 -12.03 13.92 18.50
N GLY A 25 -12.35 12.69 18.16
CA GLY A 25 -11.85 11.47 18.80
C GLY A 25 -11.00 10.63 17.84
N LEU A 26 -10.20 9.70 18.38
CA LEU A 26 -9.47 8.72 17.56
C LEU A 26 -10.41 7.57 17.15
N THR A 27 -10.33 7.13 15.90
CA THR A 27 -10.94 5.85 15.48
C THR A 27 -10.20 4.67 16.10
N PRO A 28 -10.79 3.46 16.15
CA PRO A 28 -10.09 2.25 16.59
C PRO A 28 -8.74 2.05 15.89
N ALA A 29 -8.69 2.25 14.56
CA ALA A 29 -7.47 2.17 13.76
C ALA A 29 -6.40 3.19 14.19
N SER A 30 -6.79 4.44 14.42
CA SER A 30 -5.83 5.50 14.79
C SER A 30 -5.23 5.34 16.18
N LYS A 31 -5.87 4.57 17.08
CA LYS A 31 -5.30 4.26 18.40
C LYS A 31 -4.03 3.42 18.29
N TRP A 32 -3.84 2.68 17.19
CA TRP A 32 -2.65 1.84 16.99
C TRP A 32 -1.36 2.64 16.75
N LEU A 33 -1.49 3.95 16.48
CA LEU A 33 -0.38 4.88 16.34
C LEU A 33 0.11 5.43 17.70
N LEU A 34 -0.58 5.12 18.81
CA LEU A 34 -0.17 5.58 20.14
C LEU A 34 0.90 4.66 20.72
N HIS A 35 1.86 5.25 21.44
CA HIS A 35 2.92 4.51 22.12
C HIS A 35 2.39 3.60 23.24
N ASP A 36 1.33 4.02 23.94
CA ASP A 36 0.77 3.31 25.10
C ASP A 36 -0.51 2.51 24.78
N ALA A 37 -0.78 2.26 23.49
CA ALA A 37 -1.89 1.40 23.09
C ALA A 37 -1.54 -0.07 23.27
N GLU A 38 -2.53 -0.87 23.70
CA GLU A 38 -2.41 -2.32 23.86
C GLU A 38 -2.00 -3.02 22.55
N LEU A 39 -2.49 -2.52 21.41
CA LEU A 39 -2.09 -2.92 20.06
C LEU A 39 -1.40 -1.73 19.39
N SER A 40 -0.06 -1.77 19.34
CA SER A 40 0.78 -0.71 18.77
C SER A 40 1.41 -1.16 17.44
N LEU A 41 1.58 -0.23 16.49
CA LEU A 41 2.32 -0.48 15.24
C LEU A 41 3.84 -0.47 15.39
N VAL A 42 4.38 -0.16 16.59
CA VAL A 42 5.83 -0.11 16.82
C VAL A 42 6.56 -1.38 16.35
N PRO A 43 6.09 -2.62 16.65
CA PRO A 43 6.76 -3.83 16.15
C PRO A 43 6.79 -3.92 14.62
N VAL A 44 5.72 -3.49 13.94
CA VAL A 44 5.64 -3.49 12.47
C VAL A 44 6.65 -2.49 11.89
N ILE A 45 6.71 -1.28 12.45
CA ILE A 45 7.65 -0.24 11.99
C ILE A 45 9.11 -0.68 12.22
N LEU A 46 9.41 -1.27 13.38
CA LEU A 46 10.75 -1.79 13.69
C LEU A 46 11.13 -2.94 12.75
N MET A 47 10.19 -3.81 12.41
CA MET A 47 10.38 -4.86 11.43
C MET A 47 10.67 -4.26 10.05
N GLU A 48 9.80 -3.41 9.50
CA GLU A 48 9.95 -2.83 8.16
C GLU A 48 11.22 -1.97 7.99
N SER A 49 11.65 -1.29 9.06
CA SER A 49 12.90 -0.52 9.08
C SER A 49 14.14 -1.36 9.39
N HIS A 50 13.98 -2.65 9.67
CA HIS A 50 15.10 -3.53 9.99
C HIS A 50 16.01 -3.70 8.76
N PRO A 51 17.35 -3.62 8.92
CA PRO A 51 18.28 -3.74 7.79
C PRO A 51 18.10 -4.99 6.93
N TRP A 52 17.65 -6.10 7.53
CA TRP A 52 17.37 -7.33 6.80
C TRP A 52 16.22 -7.19 5.78
N LEU A 53 15.19 -6.40 6.10
CA LEU A 53 14.07 -6.12 5.20
C LEU A 53 14.39 -5.01 4.21
N LEU A 54 15.26 -4.06 4.58
CA LEU A 54 15.70 -2.99 3.69
C LEU A 54 16.83 -3.40 2.74
N ALA A 55 17.65 -4.40 3.08
CA ALA A 55 18.81 -4.80 2.28
C ALA A 55 18.48 -5.14 0.82
N PRO A 56 17.40 -5.90 0.50
CA PRO A 56 17.01 -6.19 -0.88
C PRO A 56 16.76 -4.93 -1.73
N TRP A 57 16.34 -3.82 -1.12
CA TRP A 57 16.04 -2.56 -1.81
C TRP A 57 17.28 -1.95 -2.45
N HIS A 58 18.45 -2.15 -1.84
CA HIS A 58 19.71 -1.66 -2.38
C HIS A 58 20.13 -2.37 -3.68
N TYR A 59 19.55 -3.54 -3.97
CA TYR A 59 19.83 -4.31 -5.18
C TYR A 59 18.76 -4.17 -6.25
N LEU A 60 17.65 -3.46 -5.99
CA LEU A 60 16.52 -3.35 -6.91
C LEU A 60 16.94 -2.82 -8.29
N SER A 61 17.77 -1.78 -8.33
CA SER A 61 18.29 -1.22 -9.59
C SER A 61 19.14 -2.23 -10.36
N GLN A 62 19.96 -3.02 -9.65
CA GLN A 62 20.80 -4.05 -10.26
C GLN A 62 19.96 -5.19 -10.85
N CYS A 63 18.96 -5.68 -10.11
CA CYS A 63 18.04 -6.71 -10.62
C CYS A 63 17.29 -6.26 -11.88
N VAL A 64 16.92 -4.98 -11.96
CA VAL A 64 16.31 -4.38 -13.15
C VAL A 64 17.30 -4.30 -14.32
N ILE A 65 18.60 -4.09 -14.06
CA ILE A 65 19.63 -4.02 -15.11
C ILE A 65 19.95 -5.40 -15.69
N GLU A 66 20.06 -6.42 -14.83
CA GLU A 66 20.39 -7.79 -15.24
C GLU A 66 19.26 -8.48 -16.00
N GLY A 67 18.02 -8.10 -15.68
CA GLY A 67 16.82 -8.65 -16.29
C GLY A 67 16.41 -10.03 -15.73
N ALA A 68 15.16 -10.41 -15.98
CA ALA A 68 14.61 -11.67 -15.46
C ALA A 68 13.38 -12.15 -16.27
N ASP A 69 13.08 -13.44 -16.18
CA ASP A 69 11.81 -14.00 -16.67
C ASP A 69 10.62 -13.60 -15.77
N ALA A 70 10.87 -13.35 -14.49
CA ALA A 70 9.89 -12.80 -13.58
C ALA A 70 10.56 -11.92 -12.52
N MET A 71 9.91 -10.82 -12.16
CA MET A 71 10.38 -9.93 -11.10
C MET A 71 9.33 -9.80 -10.02
N ILE A 72 9.72 -10.09 -8.78
CA ILE A 72 8.84 -10.01 -7.61
C ILE A 72 9.08 -8.68 -6.91
N ILE A 73 8.01 -7.94 -6.66
CA ILE A 73 8.02 -6.64 -5.99
C ILE A 73 7.03 -6.73 -4.83
N LYS A 74 7.55 -6.86 -3.61
CA LYS A 74 6.73 -7.07 -2.39
C LYS A 74 6.88 -5.85 -1.48
N TRP A 75 5.77 -5.23 -1.08
CA TRP A 75 5.75 -4.06 -0.18
C TRP A 75 6.63 -2.90 -0.65
N VAL A 76 6.62 -2.63 -1.95
CA VAL A 76 7.43 -1.55 -2.55
C VAL A 76 6.56 -0.44 -3.10
N LEU A 77 5.59 -0.80 -3.94
CA LEU A 77 4.83 0.19 -4.71
C LEU A 77 3.87 1.00 -3.83
N HIS A 78 3.40 0.48 -2.71
CA HIS A 78 2.65 1.27 -1.72
C HIS A 78 3.44 2.45 -1.09
N ASN A 79 4.78 2.43 -1.10
CA ASN A 79 5.60 3.50 -0.53
C ASN A 79 5.73 4.75 -1.42
N TRP A 80 5.27 4.65 -2.66
CA TRP A 80 5.52 5.65 -3.70
C TRP A 80 4.23 6.23 -4.26
N SER A 81 4.30 7.48 -4.72
CA SER A 81 3.23 8.08 -5.51
C SER A 81 3.00 7.33 -6.81
N ASP A 82 1.84 7.53 -7.44
CA ASP A 82 1.47 6.85 -8.68
C ASP A 82 2.49 7.16 -9.80
N GLU A 83 2.99 8.40 -9.90
CA GLU A 83 4.00 8.79 -10.88
C GLU A 83 5.32 8.04 -10.72
N HIS A 84 5.73 7.79 -9.48
CA HIS A 84 6.94 7.03 -9.17
C HIS A 84 6.76 5.55 -9.43
N CYS A 85 5.61 4.99 -9.04
CA CYS A 85 5.25 3.61 -9.34
C CYS A 85 5.26 3.34 -10.85
N ILE A 86 4.70 4.24 -11.66
CA ILE A 86 4.71 4.13 -13.13
C ILE A 86 6.15 4.10 -13.67
N LYS A 87 7.06 4.93 -13.13
CA LYS A 87 8.48 4.90 -13.51
C LYS A 87 9.14 3.56 -13.17
N ILE A 88 8.88 3.03 -11.97
CA ILE A 88 9.38 1.72 -11.53
C ILE A 88 8.87 0.63 -12.47
N LEU A 89 7.56 0.57 -12.71
CA LEU A 89 6.93 -0.41 -13.61
C LEU A 89 7.49 -0.33 -15.03
N ARG A 90 7.67 0.87 -15.59
CA ARG A 90 8.27 1.03 -16.92
C ARG A 90 9.71 0.53 -16.99
N ASN A 91 10.50 0.69 -15.93
CA ASN A 91 11.84 0.12 -15.87
C ASN A 91 11.79 -1.40 -15.76
N CYS A 92 10.86 -1.94 -14.96
CA CYS A 92 10.62 -3.37 -14.85
C CYS A 92 10.24 -3.99 -16.20
N ARG A 93 9.37 -3.31 -16.96
CA ARG A 93 8.99 -3.74 -18.30
C ARG A 93 10.20 -3.87 -19.24
N LYS A 94 11.17 -2.96 -19.16
CA LYS A 94 12.40 -3.02 -19.98
C LYS A 94 13.32 -4.17 -19.57
N ALA A 95 13.22 -4.62 -18.33
CA ALA A 95 14.06 -5.65 -17.73
C ALA A 95 13.55 -7.08 -17.96
N ILE A 96 12.29 -7.25 -18.36
CA ILE A 96 11.68 -8.57 -18.53
C ILE A 96 11.41 -8.86 -20.01
N SER A 97 11.29 -10.14 -20.36
CA SER A 97 10.91 -10.58 -21.70
C SER A 97 9.46 -10.21 -22.04
N GLU A 98 9.19 -9.68 -23.23
CA GLU A 98 7.81 -9.42 -23.68
C GLU A 98 6.99 -10.72 -23.83
N LYS A 99 7.64 -11.84 -24.18
CA LYS A 99 6.93 -13.09 -24.49
C LYS A 99 6.55 -13.92 -23.25
N ILE A 100 7.43 -13.98 -22.26
CA ILE A 100 7.28 -14.84 -21.08
C ILE A 100 7.41 -14.07 -19.76
N GLY A 101 7.79 -12.80 -19.83
CA GLY A 101 8.05 -11.96 -18.67
C GLY A 101 6.80 -11.70 -17.85
N LYS A 102 6.95 -11.56 -16.54
CA LYS A 102 5.91 -10.99 -15.67
C LYS A 102 6.49 -10.23 -14.50
N VAL A 103 5.72 -9.26 -14.00
CA VAL A 103 5.97 -8.65 -12.70
C VAL A 103 4.95 -9.22 -11.73
N ILE A 104 5.41 -9.74 -10.60
CA ILE A 104 4.58 -10.24 -9.51
C ILE A 104 4.64 -9.22 -8.39
N ILE A 105 3.52 -8.56 -8.11
CA ILE A 105 3.41 -7.57 -7.05
C ILE A 105 2.73 -8.23 -5.86
N ILE A 106 3.27 -8.05 -4.66
CA ILE A 106 2.64 -8.50 -3.42
C ILE A 106 2.40 -7.26 -2.57
N ASP A 107 1.16 -6.83 -2.52
CA ASP A 107 0.78 -5.57 -1.87
C ASP A 107 -0.68 -5.62 -1.38
N ILE A 108 -1.09 -4.66 -0.57
CA ILE A 108 -2.47 -4.57 -0.13
C ILE A 108 -3.36 -4.07 -1.28
N ILE A 109 -4.54 -4.67 -1.37
CA ILE A 109 -5.62 -4.17 -2.20
C ILE A 109 -6.73 -3.73 -1.26
N LEU A 110 -7.07 -2.45 -1.31
CA LEU A 110 -8.19 -1.91 -0.58
C LEU A 110 -9.49 -2.33 -1.27
N GLU A 111 -10.34 -3.01 -0.51
CA GLU A 111 -11.66 -3.42 -0.94
C GLU A 111 -12.70 -2.65 -0.15
N LYS A 112 -13.76 -2.24 -0.82
CA LYS A 112 -14.86 -1.57 -0.14
C LYS A 112 -15.75 -2.64 0.50
N ASP A 113 -16.03 -2.50 1.80
CA ASP A 113 -17.03 -3.28 2.52
C ASP A 113 -16.78 -4.81 2.55
N ASN A 114 -15.52 -5.25 2.50
CA ASN A 114 -15.19 -6.68 2.48
C ASN A 114 -15.49 -7.38 3.82
N ASN A 115 -15.52 -6.62 4.94
CA ASN A 115 -15.81 -7.10 6.30
C ASN A 115 -15.05 -8.40 6.67
N ASP A 116 -13.87 -8.59 6.12
CA ASP A 116 -13.04 -9.78 6.37
C ASP A 116 -12.17 -9.60 7.62
N LEU A 117 -11.49 -10.67 8.04
CA LEU A 117 -10.64 -10.67 9.24
C LEU A 117 -9.52 -9.63 9.22
N PHE A 118 -9.13 -9.12 8.04
CA PHE A 118 -8.00 -8.22 7.87
C PHE A 118 -8.43 -6.79 7.48
N ASP A 119 -9.72 -6.50 7.38
CA ASP A 119 -10.24 -5.22 6.88
C ASP A 119 -9.74 -4.03 7.72
N GLU A 120 -9.88 -4.11 9.05
CA GLU A 120 -9.34 -3.10 9.97
C GLU A 120 -7.82 -2.98 9.85
N THR A 121 -7.11 -4.09 9.66
CA THR A 121 -5.64 -4.07 9.52
C THR A 121 -5.21 -3.38 8.22
N ARG A 122 -5.91 -3.62 7.10
CA ARG A 122 -5.62 -2.92 5.83
C ARG A 122 -5.85 -1.42 5.94
N MET A 123 -6.90 -0.99 6.65
CA MET A 123 -7.13 0.43 6.93
C MET A 123 -6.02 1.06 7.77
N VAL A 124 -5.53 0.32 8.78
CA VAL A 124 -4.39 0.76 9.61
C VAL A 124 -3.13 0.91 8.76
N PHE A 125 -2.86 0.00 7.82
CA PHE A 125 -1.74 0.10 6.89
C PHE A 125 -1.87 1.29 5.91
N ASP A 126 -3.06 1.58 5.39
CA ASP A 126 -3.26 2.79 4.56
C ASP A 126 -2.95 4.08 5.33
N LEU A 127 -3.38 4.16 6.58
CA LEU A 127 -3.02 5.25 7.47
C LEU A 127 -1.49 5.31 7.73
N LEU A 128 -0.86 4.15 7.90
CA LEU A 128 0.59 4.05 8.05
C LEU A 128 1.32 4.61 6.83
N MET A 129 0.89 4.25 5.62
CA MET A 129 1.50 4.74 4.38
C MET A 129 1.38 6.27 4.27
N ILE A 130 0.22 6.83 4.58
CA ILE A 130 0.00 8.28 4.57
C ILE A 130 0.91 9.01 5.57
N THR A 131 1.26 8.38 6.70
CA THR A 131 2.01 9.03 7.79
C THR A 131 3.52 8.86 7.67
N LEU A 132 3.99 7.71 7.17
CA LEU A 132 5.42 7.40 7.11
C LEU A 132 6.07 7.68 5.76
N THR A 133 5.29 7.85 4.70
CA THR A 133 5.84 7.99 3.34
C THR A 133 5.46 9.33 2.71
N LEU A 134 6.33 9.82 1.82
CA LEU A 134 6.08 11.02 1.03
C LEU A 134 5.22 10.66 -0.21
N GLY A 135 3.93 10.41 0.03
CA GLY A 135 2.93 10.20 -1.02
C GLY A 135 2.63 8.74 -1.36
N GLY A 136 3.06 7.79 -0.53
CA GLY A 136 2.59 6.41 -0.57
C GLY A 136 1.16 6.27 -0.05
N LYS A 137 0.52 5.18 -0.46
CA LYS A 137 -0.88 4.83 -0.15
C LYS A 137 -1.11 3.36 -0.46
N GLU A 138 -2.07 2.77 0.22
CA GLU A 138 -2.66 1.53 -0.27
C GLU A 138 -3.65 1.85 -1.40
N ARG A 139 -3.84 0.90 -2.32
CA ARG A 139 -4.58 1.14 -3.57
C ARG A 139 -5.75 0.19 -3.71
N THR A 140 -6.84 0.70 -4.26
CA THR A 140 -7.96 -0.13 -4.72
C THR A 140 -7.60 -0.89 -5.99
N GLU A 141 -8.35 -1.94 -6.32
CA GLU A 141 -8.16 -2.66 -7.59
C GLU A 141 -8.24 -1.73 -8.81
N LEU A 142 -9.15 -0.74 -8.80
CA LEU A 142 -9.30 0.20 -9.90
C LEU A 142 -8.06 1.09 -10.07
N GLU A 143 -7.46 1.54 -8.96
CA GLU A 143 -6.21 2.29 -8.98
C GLU A 143 -5.04 1.42 -9.45
N TRP A 144 -4.94 0.17 -8.97
CA TRP A 144 -3.95 -0.79 -9.45
C TRP A 144 -4.07 -1.02 -10.95
N LYS A 145 -5.28 -1.22 -11.47
CA LYS A 145 -5.53 -1.38 -12.91
C LYS A 145 -4.96 -0.21 -13.71
N LYS A 146 -5.32 1.02 -13.33
CA LYS A 146 -4.84 2.24 -14.00
C LYS A 146 -3.31 2.35 -13.94
N LEU A 147 -2.74 2.07 -12.77
CA LEU A 147 -1.31 2.13 -12.53
C LEU A 147 -0.52 1.14 -13.40
N LEU A 148 -1.02 -0.10 -13.50
CA LEU A 148 -0.42 -1.16 -14.30
C LEU A 148 -0.51 -0.85 -15.79
N GLU A 149 -1.67 -0.35 -16.25
CA GLU A 149 -1.87 0.04 -17.65
C GLU A 149 -0.89 1.16 -18.06
N GLU A 150 -0.77 2.22 -17.27
CA GLU A 150 0.17 3.32 -17.51
C GLU A 150 1.66 2.90 -17.35
N GLY A 151 1.90 1.87 -16.55
CA GLY A 151 3.19 1.19 -16.35
C GLY A 151 3.56 0.23 -17.49
N GLY A 152 2.65 -0.02 -18.44
CA GLY A 152 2.88 -0.88 -19.60
C GLY A 152 2.52 -2.35 -19.40
N PHE A 153 1.65 -2.66 -18.46
CA PHE A 153 1.13 -4.00 -18.14
C PHE A 153 -0.40 -4.04 -18.30
N PRO A 154 -0.94 -4.10 -19.53
CA PRO A 154 -2.38 -4.00 -19.76
C PRO A 154 -3.17 -5.24 -19.30
N ARG A 155 -2.47 -6.37 -19.09
CA ARG A 155 -3.07 -7.62 -18.62
C ARG A 155 -2.56 -7.89 -17.21
N TYR A 156 -3.46 -8.16 -16.28
CA TYR A 156 -3.11 -8.56 -14.93
C TYR A 156 -4.12 -9.55 -14.35
N LYS A 157 -3.68 -10.27 -13.31
CA LYS A 157 -4.50 -11.19 -12.52
C LYS A 157 -4.26 -10.93 -11.04
N ILE A 158 -5.33 -10.70 -10.30
CA ILE A 158 -5.28 -10.62 -8.83
C ILE A 158 -5.60 -12.01 -8.26
N ILE A 159 -4.77 -12.46 -7.32
CA ILE A 159 -4.92 -13.71 -6.60
C ILE A 159 -5.04 -13.35 -5.11
N LYS A 160 -6.24 -13.53 -4.56
CA LYS A 160 -6.49 -13.42 -3.13
C LYS A 160 -5.97 -14.68 -2.43
N ILE A 161 -5.22 -14.48 -1.35
CA ILE A 161 -4.72 -15.53 -0.46
C ILE A 161 -5.28 -15.27 0.95
N PRO A 162 -5.32 -16.27 1.86
CA PRO A 162 -5.90 -16.10 3.20
C PRO A 162 -4.99 -15.29 4.14
N THR A 163 -4.52 -14.13 3.68
CA THR A 163 -3.66 -13.19 4.38
C THR A 163 -4.05 -11.76 3.99
N MET A 164 -3.48 -10.76 4.68
CA MET A 164 -3.73 -9.35 4.41
C MET A 164 -3.36 -8.89 2.97
N PRO A 165 -2.14 -9.14 2.43
CA PRO A 165 -1.80 -8.74 1.07
C PRO A 165 -2.40 -9.68 0.01
N SER A 166 -2.55 -9.17 -1.20
CA SER A 166 -2.88 -9.94 -2.39
C SER A 166 -1.66 -10.10 -3.30
N ILE A 167 -1.74 -11.06 -4.23
CA ILE A 167 -0.73 -11.22 -5.29
C ILE A 167 -1.32 -10.67 -6.59
N ILE A 168 -0.59 -9.80 -7.28
CA ILE A 168 -0.94 -9.27 -8.59
C ILE A 168 0.10 -9.76 -9.60
N GLU A 169 -0.30 -10.63 -10.51
CA GLU A 169 0.53 -10.99 -11.66
C GLU A 169 0.23 -10.01 -12.80
N ALA A 170 1.23 -9.24 -13.23
CA ALA A 170 1.15 -8.25 -14.29
C ALA A 170 1.99 -8.70 -15.49
N TYR A 171 1.39 -8.68 -16.68
CA TYR A 171 2.00 -9.18 -17.91
C TYR A 171 2.24 -8.03 -18.90
N PRO A 172 3.44 -7.97 -19.52
CA PRO A 172 3.74 -6.98 -20.52
C PRO A 172 2.84 -7.17 -21.76
N MET A 173 2.81 -6.13 -22.62
CA MET A 173 2.21 -6.22 -23.95
C MET A 173 2.91 -7.29 -24.79
#